data_AF-A0A517WT97-F1
#
_entry.id   AF-A0A517WT97-F1
#
_cell.length_a   1.000
_cell.length_b   1.000
_cell.length_c   1.000
_cell.angle_alpha   90.00
_cell.angle_beta   90.00
_cell.angle_gamma   90.00
#
_symmetry.space_group_name_H-M   'P 1'
#
loop_
_entity.id
_entity.type
_entity.pdbx_description
1 polymer ?
#
loop_
_entity_poly.entity_id
_entity_poly.type
_entity_poly.pdbx_seq_one_letter_code
_entity_poly.pdbx_strand_id
1 'polypeptide(L)' 'MSENVAVTLELKQSQIDYLDQMVQKHSLPDRSKVLRCLINFAIDESQNEESIYCKTRCDHC' A
#
# COMPACT_ATOMS: atom_id res chain seq x y z
N MET A 1 -12.67 11.17 -14.82
CA MET A 1 -12.22 9.78 -15.02
C MET A 1 -10.71 9.81 -14.84
N SER A 2 -10.19 9.32 -13.72
CA SER A 2 -8.75 9.26 -13.49
C SER A 2 -8.20 8.00 -14.14
N GLU A 3 -7.23 8.16 -15.03
CA GLU A 3 -6.60 7.05 -15.75
C GLU A 3 -5.57 6.35 -14.86
N ASN A 4 -5.54 5.01 -14.89
CA ASN A 4 -4.52 4.25 -14.15
C ASN A 4 -3.22 4.21 -14.97
N VAL A 5 -2.10 4.57 -14.36
CA VAL A 5 -0.77 4.47 -14.98
C VAL A 5 -0.05 3.23 -14.45
N ALA A 6 0.58 2.46 -15.34
CA ALA A 6 1.39 1.31 -14.97
C ALA A 6 2.77 1.77 -14.49
N VAL A 7 3.19 1.28 -13.31
CA VAL A 7 4.49 1.61 -12.69
C VAL A 7 5.11 0.33 -12.17
N THR A 8 6.41 0.15 -12.37
CA THR A 8 7.21 -0.94 -11.78
C THR A 8 7.75 -0.49 -10.43
N LEU A 9 7.53 -1.30 -9.39
CA LEU A 9 7.99 -1.04 -8.03
C LEU A 9 8.75 -2.24 -7.49
N GLU A 10 9.78 -1.99 -6.69
CA GLU A 10 10.48 -3.03 -5.95
C GLU A 10 9.91 -3.11 -4.53
N LEU A 11 9.45 -4.28 -4.13
CA LEU A 11 8.87 -4.55 -2.80
C LEU A 11 9.49 -5.82 -2.23
N LYS A 12 9.59 -5.89 -0.90
CA LYS A 12 10.00 -7.13 -0.22
C LYS A 12 8.91 -8.19 -0.40
N GLN A 13 9.30 -9.47 -0.43
CA GLN A 13 8.34 -10.58 -0.57
C GLN A 13 7.24 -10.54 0.51
N SER A 14 7.60 -10.23 1.76
CA SER A 14 6.63 -10.09 2.86
C SER A 14 5.58 -9.00 2.62
N GLN A 15 5.95 -7.92 1.90
CA GLN A 15 5.01 -6.86 1.51
C GLN A 15 4.09 -7.35 0.40
N ILE A 16 4.60 -8.12 -0.56
CA ILE A 16 3.77 -8.75 -1.61
C ILE A 16 2.77 -9.73 -0.99
N ASP A 17 3.23 -10.57 -0.06
CA ASP A 17 2.38 -11.55 0.64
C ASP A 17 1.27 -10.85 1.43
N TYR A 18 1.58 -9.72 2.09
CA TYR A 18 0.58 -8.89 2.74
C TYR A 18 -0.46 -8.35 1.74
N LEU A 19 -0.03 -7.85 0.58
CA LEU A 19 -0.95 -7.37 -0.45
C LEU A 19 -1.87 -8.51 -0.94
N ASP A 20 -1.35 -9.71 -1.16
CA ASP A 20 -2.15 -10.89 -1.54
C ASP A 20 -3.19 -11.27 -0.49
N GLN A 21 -2.81 -11.25 0.78
CA GLN A 21 -3.75 -11.48 1.87
C GLN A 21 -4.87 -10.45 1.88
N MET A 22 -4.56 -9.18 1.62
CA MET A 22 -5.57 -8.11 1.55
C MET A 22 -6.47 -8.23 0.33
N VAL A 23 -5.94 -8.68 -0.82
CA VAL A 23 -6.74 -9.03 -2.00
C VAL A 23 -7.81 -10.05 -1.64
N GLN A 24 -7.41 -11.16 -1.01
CA GLN A 24 -8.32 -12.22 -0.59
C GLN A 24 -9.32 -11.75 0.48
N LYS A 25 -8.81 -11.12 1.54
CA LYS A 25 -9.61 -10.68 2.69
C LYS A 25 -10.72 -9.71 2.32
N HIS A 26 -10.44 -8.81 1.37
CA HIS A 26 -11.39 -7.77 0.95
C HIS A 26 -12.03 -8.05 -0.41
N SER A 27 -11.80 -9.25 -0.99
CA SER A 27 -12.31 -9.65 -2.32
C SER A 27 -12.03 -8.59 -3.39
N LEU A 28 -10.80 -8.07 -3.40
CA LEU A 28 -10.36 -7.05 -4.35
C LEU A 28 -9.87 -7.72 -5.64
N PRO A 29 -9.91 -7.01 -6.79
CA PRO A 29 -9.55 -7.60 -8.08
C PRO A 29 -8.06 -7.91 -8.20
N ASP A 30 -7.20 -7.08 -7.61
CA ASP A 30 -5.75 -7.18 -7.74
C ASP A 30 -5.01 -6.40 -6.64
N ARG A 31 -3.70 -6.64 -6.57
CA ARG A 31 -2.77 -5.92 -5.68
C ARG A 31 -2.76 -4.41 -5.95
N SER A 32 -2.95 -3.98 -7.20
CA SER A 32 -3.00 -2.57 -7.56
C SER A 32 -4.18 -1.85 -6.91
N LYS A 33 -5.31 -2.53 -6.71
CA LYS A 33 -6.46 -1.99 -5.97
C LYS A 33 -6.15 -1.87 -4.48
N VAL A 34 -5.49 -2.86 -3.88
CA VAL A 34 -5.03 -2.78 -2.48
C VAL A 34 -4.10 -1.58 -2.30
N LEU A 35 -3.07 -1.45 -3.14
CA LEU A 35 -2.13 -0.33 -3.08
C LEU A 35 -2.84 1.02 -3.20
N ARG A 36 -3.76 1.18 -4.15
CA ARG A 36 -4.56 2.42 -4.26
C ARG A 36 -5.38 2.69 -3.00
N CYS A 37 -5.98 1.68 -2.39
CA CYS A 37 -6.73 1.87 -1.13
C CYS A 37 -5.80 2.36 0.00
N LEU A 38 -4.60 1.78 0.12
CA LEU A 38 -3.61 2.20 1.13
C LEU A 38 -3.12 3.63 0.87
N ILE A 39 -2.80 3.96 -0.39
CA ILE A 39 -2.34 5.30 -0.79
C ILE A 39 -3.44 6.33 -0.57
N ASN A 40 -4.67 6.05 -1.00
CA ASN A 40 -5.80 6.96 -0.80
C ASN A 40 -6.05 7.21 0.69
N PHE A 41 -5.98 6.16 1.51
CA PHE A 41 -6.10 6.31 2.96
C PHE A 41 -5.01 7.23 3.53
N ALA A 42 -3.76 7.08 3.08
CA ALA A 42 -2.66 7.95 3.52
C ALA A 42 -2.86 9.41 3.06
N ILE A 43 -3.39 9.63 1.86
CA ILE A 43 -3.73 10.97 1.34
C ILE A 43 -4.86 11.60 2.17
N ASP A 44 -5.93 10.84 2.43
CA ASP A 44 -7.10 11.31 3.19
C ASP A 44 -6.74 11.62 4.65
N GLU A 45 -5.82 10.85 5.23
CA GLU A 45 -5.30 11.01 6.60
C GLU A 45 -3.97 11.78 6.65
N SER A 46 -3.79 12.79 5.78
CA SER A 46 -2.53 13.54 5.66
C SER A 46 -1.98 14.11 6.99
N GLN A 47 -2.85 14.43 7.96
CA GLN A 47 -2.46 14.82 9.32
C GLN A 47 -1.60 13.77 10.05
N ASN A 48 -1.63 12.51 9.60
CA ASN A 48 -0.93 11.39 10.19
C ASN A 48 0.33 10.97 9.40
N GLU A 49 0.78 11.76 8.40
CA GLU A 49 1.98 11.45 7.61
C GLU A 49 3.22 11.22 8.46
N GLU A 50 3.42 11.99 9.55
CA GLU A 50 4.53 11.76 10.47
C GLU A 50 4.50 10.36 11.09
N SER A 51 3.32 9.79 11.33
CA SER A 51 3.20 8.41 11.85
C SER A 51 3.53 7.34 10.79
N ILE A 52 3.45 7.70 9.52
CA ILE A 52 3.81 6.84 8.38
C ILE A 52 5.33 6.90 8.18
N TYR A 53 5.93 8.09 8.18
CA TYR A 53 7.32 8.31 7.77
C TYR A 53 8.34 8.47 8.92
N CYS A 54 7.95 9.00 10.09
CA CYS A 54 8.87 9.29 11.19
C CYS A 54 8.97 8.16 12.22
N LYS A 55 8.03 7.20 12.23
CA LYS A 55 8.23 5.96 12.99
C LYS A 55 9.17 5.05 12.21
N THR A 56 10.32 4.73 12.78
CA THR A 56 11.20 3.68 12.26
C THR A 56 10.44 2.36 12.24
N ARG A 57 10.04 1.90 11.05
CA ARG A 57 9.38 0.60 10.81
C ARG A 57 10.33 -0.40 10.13
N CYS A 58 11.64 -0.20 10.31
CA CYS A 58 12.60 -1.20 9.88
C CYS A 58 12.50 -2.39 10.82
N ASP A 59 11.67 -3.37 10.46
CA ASP A 59 11.75 -4.72 11.03
C ASP A 59 13.01 -5.46 10.51
N HIS A 60 13.72 -4.91 9.52
CA HIS A 60 14.96 -5.44 8.91
C HIS A 60 15.84 -4.29 8.37
N CYS A 61 16.40 -3.47 9.26
CA CYS A 61 17.59 -2.68 8.97
C CYS A 61 18.60 -2.87 10.09
#